data_AF-A0A0L0G566-F1
#
_entry.id   AF-A0A0L0G566-F1
#
_cell.length_a   1.000
_cell.length_b   1.000
_cell.length_c   1.000
_cell.angle_alpha   90.00
_cell.angle_beta   90.00
_cell.angle_gamma   90.00
#
_symmetry.space_group_name_H-M   'P 1'
#
loop_
_entity.id
_entity.type
_entity.pdbx_description
1 polymer ?
#
loop_
_entity_poly.entity_id
_entity_poly.type
_entity_poly.pdbx_seq_one_letter_code
_entity_poly.pdbx_strand_id
1 'polypeptide(L)'
;MESSLVKTVKEKILLLQTFKMSWIEAQFLEKAKDILRACRTTMKYTYVFAFYLQKCHQQDIFEDNQKNLEFVVESLSGLLEKVMPLNQTEADVQKFKQEVLDKGSYCESRRQKLLDHVQMGWDENLWEFKN
;
A
#
# COMPACT_ATOMS: atom_id res chain seq x y z
N MET A 1 5.57 4.58 -13.97
CA MET A 1 5.31 4.58 -12.52
C MET A 1 5.97 3.38 -11.84
N GLU A 2 5.55 2.14 -12.13
CA GLU A 2 6.09 0.93 -11.48
C GLU A 2 7.60 0.71 -11.70
N SER A 3 8.09 0.88 -12.94
CA SER A 3 9.52 0.81 -13.25
C SER A 3 10.35 1.88 -12.53
N SER A 4 9.73 3.02 -12.18
CA SER A 4 10.40 4.08 -11.43
C SER A 4 10.53 3.70 -9.96
N LEU A 5 9.47 3.15 -9.35
CA LEU A 5 9.49 2.67 -7.97
C LEU A 5 10.55 1.59 -7.75
N VAL A 6 10.65 0.62 -8.66
CA VAL A 6 11.68 -0.44 -8.58
C VAL A 6 13.09 0.15 -8.59
N LYS A 7 13.33 1.15 -9.43
CA LYS A 7 14.63 1.85 -9.50
C LYS A 7 14.90 2.60 -8.19
N THR A 8 13.93 3.39 -7.72
CA THR A 8 14.05 4.17 -6.48
C THR A 8 14.32 3.28 -5.26
N VAL A 9 13.62 2.15 -5.13
CA VAL A 9 13.81 1.19 -4.04
C VAL A 9 15.22 0.61 -4.06
N LYS A 10 15.72 0.21 -5.24
CA LYS A 10 17.10 -0.30 -5.38
C LYS A 10 18.15 0.74 -5.00
N GLU A 11 18.02 1.96 -5.49
CA GLU A 11 18.92 3.07 -5.16
C GLU A 11 18.91 3.36 -3.65
N LYS A 12 17.71 3.30 -3.03
CA LYS A 12 17.56 3.53 -1.60
C LYS A 12 18.19 2.40 -0.76
N ILE A 13 18.09 1.14 -1.18
CA ILE A 13 18.78 0.01 -0.53
C ILE A 13 20.29 0.21 -0.58
N LEU A 14 20.85 0.58 -1.73
CA LEU A 14 22.28 0.85 -1.88
C LEU A 14 22.74 2.00 -0.97
N LEU A 15 21.95 3.07 -0.87
CA LEU A 15 22.22 4.17 0.07
C LEU A 15 22.20 3.69 1.52
N LEU A 16 21.23 2.88 1.93
CA LEU A 16 21.17 2.38 3.32
C LEU A 16 22.37 1.49 3.68
N GLN A 17 22.94 0.78 2.71
CA GLN A 17 24.16 -0.01 2.92
C GLN A 17 25.37 0.88 3.25
N THR A 18 25.43 2.13 2.77
CA THR A 18 26.51 3.07 3.18
C THR A 18 26.38 3.49 4.64
N PHE A 19 25.19 3.36 5.23
CA PHE A 19 24.92 3.59 6.65
C PHE A 19 25.06 2.32 7.50
N LYS A 20 25.83 1.32 7.05
CA LYS A 20 26.06 0.03 7.74
C LYS A 20 24.80 -0.83 7.92
N MET A 21 23.70 -0.53 7.25
CA MET A 21 22.53 -1.41 7.23
C MET A 21 22.83 -2.64 6.36
N SER A 22 22.68 -3.84 6.94
CA SER A 22 22.84 -5.08 6.20
C SER A 22 21.75 -5.26 5.14
N TRP A 23 22.02 -6.10 4.13
CA TRP A 23 21.03 -6.43 3.10
C TRP A 23 19.74 -7.02 3.70
N ILE A 24 19.86 -7.82 4.77
CA ILE A 24 18.72 -8.39 5.50
C ILE A 24 17.92 -7.27 6.17
N GLU A 25 18.58 -6.33 6.84
CA GLU A 25 17.90 -5.21 7.48
C GLU A 25 17.23 -4.27 6.48
N ALA A 26 17.72 -4.20 5.23
CA ALA A 26 17.15 -3.40 4.15
C ALA A 26 15.94 -4.06 3.45
N GLN A 27 15.64 -5.33 3.73
CA GLN A 27 14.54 -6.09 3.10
C GLN A 27 13.15 -5.47 3.35
N PHE A 28 13.01 -4.63 4.39
CA PHE A 28 11.75 -3.91 4.66
C PHE A 28 11.28 -3.06 3.47
N LEU A 29 12.21 -2.49 2.69
CA LEU A 29 11.87 -1.70 1.50
C LEU A 29 11.28 -2.57 0.39
N GLU A 30 11.82 -3.75 0.17
CA GLU A 30 11.29 -4.71 -0.80
C GLU A 30 9.89 -5.18 -0.38
N LYS A 31 9.72 -5.50 0.91
CA LYS A 31 8.41 -5.88 1.46
C LYS A 31 7.38 -4.75 1.31
N ALA A 32 7.76 -3.51 1.63
CA ALA A 32 6.87 -2.35 1.49
C ALA A 32 6.48 -2.10 0.02
N LYS A 33 7.43 -2.26 -0.91
CA LYS A 33 7.18 -2.19 -2.35
C LYS A 33 6.19 -3.28 -2.80
N ASP A 34 6.35 -4.52 -2.34
CA ASP A 34 5.44 -5.60 -2.71
C ASP A 34 4.03 -5.40 -2.14
N ILE A 35 3.92 -4.90 -0.89
CA ILE A 35 2.63 -4.49 -0.31
C ILE A 35 1.99 -3.40 -1.17
N LEU A 36 2.74 -2.34 -1.51
CA LEU A 36 2.21 -1.25 -2.33
C LEU A 36 1.71 -1.74 -3.70
N ARG A 37 2.42 -2.68 -4.32
CA ARG A 37 2.00 -3.33 -5.58
C ARG A 37 0.71 -4.11 -5.43
N ALA A 38 0.59 -4.89 -4.36
CA ALA A 38 -0.63 -5.65 -4.06
C ALA A 38 -1.82 -4.69 -3.85
N CYS A 39 -1.66 -3.66 -3.01
CA CYS A 39 -2.71 -2.67 -2.75
C CYS A 39 -3.14 -1.91 -4.00
N ARG A 40 -2.19 -1.46 -4.85
CA ARG A 40 -2.49 -0.81 -6.15
C ARG A 40 -3.26 -1.74 -7.08
N THR A 41 -2.89 -3.02 -7.11
CA THR A 41 -3.58 -4.03 -7.92
C THR A 41 -5.00 -4.23 -7.43
N THR A 42 -5.20 -4.42 -6.11
CA THR A 42 -6.53 -4.48 -5.51
C THR A 42 -7.34 -3.23 -5.84
N MET A 43 -6.77 -2.03 -5.68
CA MET A 43 -7.44 -0.77 -5.96
C MET A 43 -7.91 -0.64 -7.42
N LYS A 44 -7.13 -1.14 -8.40
CA LYS A 44 -7.59 -1.18 -9.80
C LYS A 44 -8.85 -2.03 -9.96
N TYR A 45 -8.87 -3.20 -9.34
CA TYR A 45 -10.02 -4.09 -9.41
C TYR A 45 -11.22 -3.59 -8.61
N THR A 46 -11.01 -2.81 -7.54
CA THR A 46 -12.13 -2.21 -6.79
C THR A 46 -12.89 -1.19 -7.62
N TYR A 47 -12.25 -0.43 -8.52
CA TYR A 47 -12.98 0.45 -9.45
C TYR A 47 -13.84 -0.34 -10.45
N VAL A 48 -13.34 -1.48 -10.96
CA VAL A 48 -14.12 -2.35 -11.84
C VAL A 48 -15.32 -2.92 -11.10
N PHE A 49 -15.11 -3.41 -9.88
CA PHE A 49 -16.20 -3.91 -9.02
C PHE A 49 -17.24 -2.81 -8.74
N ALA A 50 -16.80 -1.62 -8.33
CA ALA A 50 -17.67 -0.48 -8.04
C ALA A 50 -18.52 -0.04 -9.25
N PHE A 51 -17.96 -0.12 -10.46
CA PHE A 51 -18.66 0.27 -11.68
C PHE A 51 -19.97 -0.52 -11.86
N TYR A 52 -19.90 -1.85 -11.66
CA TYR A 52 -21.05 -2.74 -11.82
C TYR A 52 -21.96 -2.81 -10.59
N LEU A 53 -21.52 -2.38 -9.41
CA LEU A 53 -22.36 -2.39 -8.22
C LEU A 53 -23.60 -1.51 -8.36
N GLN A 54 -24.74 -2.05 -7.93
CA GLN A 54 -25.98 -1.32 -7.73
C GLN A 54 -25.98 -0.62 -6.36
N LYS A 55 -26.63 0.56 -6.30
CA LYS A 55 -26.67 1.38 -5.10
C LYS A 55 -27.39 0.69 -3.95
N CYS A 56 -26.63 0.35 -2.91
CA CYS A 56 -27.11 -0.23 -1.67
C CYS A 56 -26.21 0.19 -0.49
N HIS A 57 -26.64 -0.11 0.73
CA HIS A 57 -25.86 0.24 1.93
C HIS A 57 -24.47 -0.41 1.95
N GLN A 58 -24.33 -1.63 1.42
CA GLN A 58 -23.05 -2.31 1.36
C GLN A 58 -22.08 -1.67 0.37
N GLN A 59 -22.59 -1.05 -0.71
CA GLN A 59 -21.79 -0.24 -1.61
C GLN A 59 -21.20 0.97 -0.88
N ASP A 60 -21.98 1.68 -0.06
CA ASP A 60 -21.47 2.86 0.66
C ASP A 60 -20.28 2.47 1.59
N ILE A 61 -20.41 1.35 2.31
CA ILE A 61 -19.33 0.82 3.17
C ILE A 61 -18.10 0.41 2.32
N PHE A 62 -18.34 -0.22 1.17
CA PHE A 62 -17.28 -0.59 0.24
C PHE A 62 -16.52 0.63 -0.28
N GLU A 63 -17.23 1.69 -0.68
CA GLU A 63 -16.62 2.92 -1.19
C GLU A 63 -15.79 3.62 -0.12
N ASP A 64 -16.24 3.63 1.14
CA ASP A 64 -15.47 4.19 2.24
C ASP A 64 -14.22 3.36 2.54
N ASN A 65 -14.29 2.03 2.45
CA ASN A 65 -13.12 1.17 2.52
C ASN A 65 -12.16 1.41 1.33
N GLN A 66 -12.68 1.63 0.12
CA GLN A 66 -11.90 1.94 -1.07
C GLN A 66 -11.15 3.27 -0.92
N LYS A 67 -11.84 4.35 -0.50
CA LYS A 67 -11.23 5.67 -0.24
C LYS A 67 -10.14 5.58 0.83
N ASN A 68 -10.38 4.81 1.89
CA ASN A 68 -9.38 4.58 2.94
C ASN A 68 -8.15 3.85 2.39
N LEU A 69 -8.35 2.84 1.53
CA LEU A 69 -7.25 2.12 0.87
C LEU A 69 -6.44 3.03 -0.06
N GLU A 70 -7.12 3.86 -0.86
CA GLU A 70 -6.49 4.82 -1.76
C GLU A 70 -5.59 5.80 -0.99
N PHE A 71 -6.10 6.37 0.09
CA PHE A 71 -5.32 7.29 0.94
C PHE A 71 -4.04 6.64 1.50
N VAL A 72 -4.11 5.41 2.00
CA VAL A 72 -2.93 4.72 2.57
C VAL A 72 -1.95 4.25 1.49
N VAL A 73 -2.44 3.90 0.30
CA VAL A 73 -1.61 3.60 -0.89
C VAL A 73 -0.79 4.82 -1.28
N GLU A 74 -1.42 5.99 -1.41
CA GLU A 74 -0.73 7.23 -1.75
C GLU A 74 0.27 7.64 -0.65
N SER A 75 -0.10 7.48 0.63
CA SER A 75 0.79 7.78 1.75
C SER A 75 2.06 6.90 1.75
N LEU A 76 1.92 5.60 1.48
CA LEU A 76 3.06 4.69 1.38
C LEU A 76 3.89 4.95 0.12
N SER A 77 3.23 5.21 -1.02
CA SER A 77 3.90 5.57 -2.27
C SER A 77 4.77 6.80 -2.10
N GLY A 78 4.21 7.89 -1.57
CA GLY A 78 4.94 9.13 -1.33
C GLY A 78 6.14 8.96 -0.40
N LEU A 79 6.03 8.10 0.62
CA LEU A 79 7.17 7.80 1.50
C LEU A 79 8.30 7.06 0.78
N LEU A 80 7.96 6.07 -0.06
CA LEU A 80 8.96 5.29 -0.81
C LEU A 80 9.63 6.12 -1.90
N GLU A 81 8.88 7.03 -2.55
CA GLU A 81 9.37 7.92 -3.60
C GLU A 81 10.16 9.12 -3.07
N LYS A 82 10.04 9.42 -1.77
CA LYS A 82 10.78 10.52 -1.12
C LYS A 82 12.29 10.30 -1.22
N VAL A 83 12.97 11.28 -1.83
CA VAL A 83 14.44 11.33 -1.89
C VAL A 83 15.00 11.45 -0.48
N MET A 84 15.95 10.59 -0.11
CA MET A 84 16.68 10.72 1.13
C MET A 84 17.89 11.64 0.91
N PRO A 85 18.06 12.69 1.72
CA PRO A 85 19.27 13.51 1.69
C PRO A 85 20.54 12.69 1.93
N LEU A 86 21.69 13.18 1.46
CA LEU A 86 22.98 12.52 1.68
C LEU A 86 23.52 12.72 3.11
N ASN A 87 23.03 13.74 3.83
CA ASN A 87 23.45 14.10 5.18
C ASN A 87 22.59 13.46 6.29
N GLN A 88 21.95 12.32 6.01
CA GLN A 88 21.10 11.63 6.98
C GLN A 88 21.92 11.08 8.15
N THR A 89 21.36 11.13 9.34
CA THR A 89 21.92 10.48 10.53
C THR A 89 21.41 9.04 10.64
N GLU A 90 22.05 8.22 11.47
CA GLU A 90 21.55 6.88 11.79
C GLU A 90 20.14 6.93 12.40
N ALA A 91 19.85 7.94 13.23
CA ALA A 91 18.52 8.15 13.79
C ALA A 91 17.46 8.44 12.70
N ASP A 92 17.82 9.22 11.67
CA ASP A 92 16.92 9.49 10.55
C ASP A 92 16.62 8.22 9.74
N VAL A 93 17.62 7.36 9.55
CA VAL A 93 17.47 6.07 8.88
C VAL A 93 16.55 5.14 9.68
N GLN A 94 16.72 5.07 11.00
CA GLN A 94 15.85 4.25 11.86
C GLN A 94 14.41 4.77 11.88
N LYS A 95 14.23 6.11 11.95
CA LYS A 95 12.90 6.73 11.85
C LYS A 95 12.23 6.42 10.52
N PHE A 96 12.95 6.57 9.41
CA PHE A 96 12.45 6.24 8.08
C PHE A 96 12.04 4.75 7.98
N LYS A 97 12.87 3.84 8.50
CA LYS A 97 12.55 2.41 8.56
C LYS A 97 11.25 2.15 9.31
N GLN A 98 11.08 2.75 10.48
CA GLN A 98 9.87 2.62 11.28
C GLN A 98 8.64 3.14 10.53
N GLU A 99 8.73 4.34 9.93
CA GLU A 99 7.62 4.92 9.14
C GLU A 99 7.21 4.03 7.96
N VAL A 100 8.17 3.42 7.26
CA VAL A 100 7.89 2.50 6.15
C VAL A 100 7.19 1.23 6.64
N LEU A 101 7.65 0.65 7.76
CA LEU A 101 7.04 -0.54 8.34
C LEU A 101 5.61 -0.29 8.82
N ASP A 102 5.38 0.84 9.49
CA ASP A 102 4.07 1.23 10.02
C ASP A 102 3.08 1.49 8.88
N LYS A 103 3.46 2.32 7.90
CA LYS A 103 2.61 2.60 6.74
C LYS A 103 2.37 1.37 5.88
N GLY A 104 3.40 0.53 5.70
CA GLY A 104 3.28 -0.75 4.98
C GLY A 104 2.26 -1.66 5.63
N SER A 105 2.39 -1.91 6.93
CA SER A 105 1.49 -2.79 7.68
C SER A 105 0.06 -2.25 7.72
N TYR A 106 -0.11 -0.94 7.87
CA TYR A 106 -1.43 -0.30 7.86
C TYR A 106 -2.09 -0.35 6.49
N CYS A 107 -1.32 -0.14 5.41
CA CYS A 107 -1.81 -0.26 4.04
C CYS A 107 -2.34 -1.67 3.75
N GLU A 108 -1.58 -2.69 4.15
CA GLU A 108 -1.98 -4.09 4.02
C GLU A 108 -3.24 -4.41 4.84
N SER A 109 -3.33 -3.91 6.07
CA SER A 109 -4.53 -4.08 6.90
C SER A 109 -5.78 -3.47 6.26
N ARG A 110 -5.67 -2.31 5.62
CA ARG A 110 -6.80 -1.69 4.90
C ARG A 110 -7.18 -2.47 3.65
N ARG A 111 -6.21 -3.03 2.94
CA ARG A 111 -6.46 -3.94 1.81
C ARG A 111 -7.24 -5.15 2.28
N GLN A 112 -6.83 -5.76 3.40
CA GLN A 112 -7.52 -6.94 3.95
C GLN A 112 -8.95 -6.61 4.38
N LYS A 113 -9.17 -5.51 5.11
CA LYS A 113 -10.53 -5.09 5.51
C LYS A 113 -11.47 -4.89 4.32
N LEU A 114 -10.97 -4.31 3.22
CA LEU A 114 -11.76 -4.16 2.00
C LEU A 114 -12.13 -5.52 1.42
N LEU A 115 -11.17 -6.45 1.33
CA LEU A 115 -11.41 -7.78 0.78
C LEU A 115 -12.33 -8.62 1.65
N ASP A 116 -12.19 -8.53 2.98
CA ASP A 116 -13.07 -9.20 3.94
C ASP A 116 -14.51 -8.72 3.79
N HIS A 117 -14.72 -7.41 3.59
CA HIS A 117 -16.05 -6.84 3.34
C HIS A 117 -16.66 -7.35 2.03
N VAL A 118 -15.85 -7.40 0.96
CA VAL A 118 -16.28 -7.96 -0.33
C VAL A 118 -16.66 -9.43 -0.18
N GLN A 119 -15.84 -10.23 0.51
CA GLN A 119 -16.08 -11.65 0.74
C GLN A 119 -17.36 -11.88 1.56
N MET A 120 -17.54 -11.15 2.66
CA MET A 120 -18.74 -11.21 3.48
C MET A 120 -20.00 -10.93 2.65
N GLY A 121 -19.97 -9.90 1.78
CA GLY A 121 -21.10 -9.62 0.91
C GLY A 121 -21.39 -10.71 -0.13
N TRP A 122 -20.39 -11.50 -0.54
CA TRP A 122 -20.63 -12.69 -1.37
C TRP A 122 -21.26 -13.82 -0.56
N ASP A 123 -20.73 -14.10 0.63
CA ASP A 123 -21.21 -15.17 1.50
C ASP A 123 -22.68 -14.95 1.92
N GLU A 124 -23.07 -13.69 2.10
CA GLU A 124 -24.41 -13.28 2.52
C GLU A 124 -25.32 -12.86 1.35
N ASN A 125 -24.88 -12.99 0.10
CA ASN A 125 -25.62 -12.58 -1.11
C ASN A 125 -26.11 -11.11 -1.07
N LEU A 126 -25.26 -10.19 -0.61
CA LEU A 126 -25.58 -8.77 -0.44
C LEU A 126 -25.28 -7.91 -1.68
N TRP A 127 -24.60 -8.46 -2.69
CA TRP A 127 -24.20 -7.73 -3.88
C TRP A 127 -25.27 -7.81 -4.97
N GLU A 128 -25.75 -6.65 -5.40
CA GLU A 128 -26.57 -6.49 -6.59
C GLU A 128 -25.74 -5.77 -7.67
N PHE A 129 -25.91 -6.18 -8.93
CA PHE A 129 -25.17 -5.62 -10.06
C PHE A 129 -26.12 -5.05 -11.10
N LYS A 130 -25.69 -3.95 -11.72
CA LYS A 130 -26.41 -3.33 -12.85
C LYS A 130 -26.43 -4.30 -14.03
N ASN A 131 -27.60 -4.43 -14.67
CA ASN A 131 -27.79 -5.18 -15.92
C ASN A 131 -27.07 -4.54 -17.11
#